data_AF-A0A6H2Y8T3-F1
#
_entry.id   AF-A0A6H2Y8T3-F1
#
_cell.length_a   1.000
_cell.length_b   1.000
_cell.length_c   1.000
_cell.angle_alpha   90.00
_cell.angle_beta   90.00
_cell.angle_gamma   90.00
#
_symmetry.space_group_name_H-M   'P 1'
#
loop_
_entity.id
_entity.type
_entity.pdbx_description
1 polymer ?
#
loop_
_entity_poly.entity_id
_entity_poly.type
_entity_poly.pdbx_seq_one_letter_code
_entity_poly.pdbx_strand_id
1 'polypeptide(L)' 'FKEGTMVAPFSSQTLNAVLPVSTDRILVGNVDDYGAMRMNRFTCTAGECTFQERIHE' A
#
# COMPACT_ATOMS: atom_id res chain seq x y z
N PHE A 1 9.28 -2.00 3.93
CA PHE A 1 9.44 -3.21 3.09
C PHE A 1 10.39 -2.86 1.96
N LYS A 2 11.47 -3.62 1.75
CA LYS A 2 12.51 -3.30 0.74
C LYS A 2 12.48 -4.19 -0.50
N GLU A 3 11.72 -5.29 -0.46
CA GLU A 3 11.66 -6.26 -1.55
C GLU A 3 10.27 -6.21 -2.19
N GLY A 4 10.23 -6.06 -3.52
CA GLY A 4 8.99 -6.12 -4.27
C GLY A 4 8.49 -7.55 -4.29
N THR A 5 7.27 -7.78 -3.81
CA THR A 5 6.62 -9.10 -3.86
C THR A 5 5.31 -8.99 -4.62
N MET A 6 5.02 -10.03 -5.40
CA MET A 6 3.72 -10.20 -6.04
C MET A 6 2.71 -10.70 -5.02
N VAL A 7 1.48 -10.20 -5.10
CA VAL A 7 0.34 -10.70 -4.32
C VAL A 7 -0.60 -11.39 -5.30
N ALA A 8 -0.95 -12.64 -5.03
CA ALA A 8 -1.83 -13.41 -5.91
C ALA A 8 -3.29 -12.89 -5.83
N PRO A 9 -4.12 -13.11 -6.87
CA PRO A 9 -5.53 -12.73 -6.83
C PRO A 9 -6.25 -13.34 -5.63
N PHE A 10 -7.09 -12.53 -4.96
CA PHE A 10 -7.87 -12.93 -3.78
C PHE A 10 -7.04 -13.49 -2.61
N SER A 11 -5.76 -13.11 -2.53
CA SER A 11 -4.85 -13.51 -1.44
C SER A 11 -4.40 -12.33 -0.60
N SER A 12 -3.81 -12.62 0.54
CA SER A 12 -3.13 -11.66 1.39
C SER A 12 -1.68 -12.11 1.60
N GLN A 13 -0.77 -11.14 1.68
CA GLN A 13 0.64 -11.38 1.96
C GLN A 13 1.03 -10.58 3.19
N THR A 14 1.47 -11.28 4.24
CA THR A 14 2.08 -10.61 5.39
C THR A 14 3.49 -10.17 5.03
N LEU A 15 3.82 -8.93 5.37
CA LEU A 15 5.11 -8.33 5.07
C LEU A 15 5.78 -7.89 6.36
N ASN A 16 7.12 -7.93 6.39
CA ASN A 16 7.87 -7.40 7.52
C ASN A 16 8.07 -5.88 7.37
N ALA A 17 7.22 -5.09 8.05
CA ALA A 17 7.54 -3.69 8.33
C ALA A 17 7.12 -3.30 9.73
N VAL A 18 7.85 -2.29 10.18
CA VAL A 18 7.56 -1.53 11.38
C VAL A 18 6.98 -0.21 10.91
N LEU A 19 5.76 0.09 11.33
CA LEU A 19 5.14 1.40 11.19
C LEU A 19 5.21 2.11 12.54
N PRO A 20 5.55 3.40 12.59
CA PRO A 20 5.37 4.21 13.78
C PRO A 20 3.93 4.14 14.31
N VAL A 21 3.76 4.18 15.64
CA VAL A 21 2.44 4.13 16.29
C VAL A 21 1.53 5.28 15.84
N SER A 22 2.12 6.42 15.46
CA SER A 22 1.41 7.61 14.98
C SER A 22 1.22 7.65 13.46
N THR A 23 1.42 6.53 12.75
CA THR A 23 1.23 6.50 11.30
C THR A 23 -0.25 6.52 10.94
N ASP A 24 -0.69 7.66 10.41
CA ASP A 24 -2.04 7.88 9.85
C ASP A 24 -2.07 7.66 8.33
N ARG A 25 -0.91 7.58 7.68
CA ARG A 25 -0.78 7.46 6.22
C ARG A 25 0.41 6.60 5.82
N ILE A 26 0.21 5.76 4.81
CA ILE A 26 1.30 5.01 4.15
C ILE A 26 1.26 5.20 2.64
N LEU A 27 2.41 4.99 2.01
CA LEU A 27 2.55 4.91 0.56
C LEU A 27 2.89 3.48 0.17
N VAL A 28 2.13 2.93 -0.77
CA VAL A 28 2.37 1.59 -1.33
C VAL A 28 2.60 1.74 -2.82
N GLY A 29 3.75 1.26 -3.30
CA GLY A 29 4.08 1.24 -4.71
C GLY A 29 3.64 -0.07 -5.36
N ASN A 30 2.98 0.01 -6.52
CA ASN A 30 2.76 -1.13 -7.40
C ASN A 30 3.40 -0.88 -8.77
N VAL A 31 3.78 -1.96 -9.44
CA VAL A 31 4.27 -1.92 -10.83
C VAL A 31 3.11 -2.29 -11.73
N ASP A 32 2.86 -1.52 -12.77
CA ASP A 32 1.85 -1.84 -13.78
C ASP A 32 2.38 -2.77 -14.88
N ASP A 33 1.50 -3.21 -15.78
CA ASP A 33 1.84 -4.15 -16.86
C ASP A 33 2.90 -3.60 -17.84
N TYR A 34 3.17 -2.29 -17.79
CA TYR A 34 4.20 -1.61 -18.59
C TYR A 34 5.50 -1.36 -17.82
N GLY A 35 5.60 -1.87 -16.59
CA GLY A 35 6.78 -1.70 -15.74
C GLY A 35 6.86 -0.36 -15.03
N ALA A 36 5.85 0.52 -15.15
CA ALA A 36 5.86 1.80 -14.47
C ALA A 36 5.42 1.66 -13.01
N MET A 37 6.09 2.38 -12.13
CA MET A 37 5.76 2.40 -10.70
C MET A 37 4.71 3.47 -10.40
N ARG A 38 3.63 3.06 -9.73
CA ARG A 38 2.59 3.96 -9.21
C ARG A 38 2.58 3.92 -7.70
N MET A 39 2.65 5.10 -7.08
CA MET A 39 2.59 5.26 -5.63
C MET A 39 1.17 5.60 -5.19
N ASN A 40 0.55 4.71 -4.43
CA ASN A 40 -0.79 4.85 -3.90
C ASN A 40 -0.75 5.26 -2.42
N ARG A 41 -1.57 6.23 -2.05
CA ARG A 41 -1.70 6.70 -0.68
C ARG A 41 -2.84 5.98 0.03
N PHE A 42 -2.54 5.45 1.20
CA PHE A 42 -3.51 4.80 2.07
C PHE A 42 -3.63 5.61 3.36
N THR A 43 -4.86 5.71 3.87
CA THR A 43 -5.16 6.31 5.17
C THR A 43 -5.34 5.19 6.18
N CYS A 44 -4.70 5.32 7.34
CA CYS A 44 -4.65 4.32 8.39
C CYS A 44 -5.48 4.76 9.60
N THR A 45 -6.41 3.91 10.01
CA THR A 45 -7.28 4.13 11.17
C THR A 45 -7.45 2.80 11.91
N ALA A 46 -7.26 2.80 13.24
CA ALA A 46 -7.48 1.63 14.10
C ALA A 46 -6.75 0.34 13.65
N GLY A 47 -5.54 0.47 13.09
CA GLY A 47 -4.72 -0.67 12.66
C GLY A 47 -4.97 -1.18 11.24
N GLU A 48 -5.92 -0.58 10.51
CA GLU A 48 -6.17 -0.88 9.10
C GLU A 48 -5.86 0.32 8.21
N CYS A 49 -5.23 0.08 7.07
CA CYS A 49 -4.93 1.11 6.07
C CYS A 49 -5.70 0.84 4.79
N THR A 50 -6.55 1.77 4.37
CA THR A 50 -7.39 1.63 3.17
C THR A 50 -6.98 2.62 2.08
N PHE A 51 -7.06 2.16 0.83
CA PHE A 51 -6.81 3.03 -0.31
C PHE A 51 -8.00 3.99 -0.43
N GLN A 52 -7.71 5.28 -0.43
CA GLN A 52 -8.71 6.29 -0.75
C GLN A 52 -8.49 6.70 -2.21
N GLU A 53 -9.36 6.23 -3.09
CA GLU A 53 -9.38 6.66 -4.47
C GLU A 53 -9.53 8.19 -4.50
N ARG A 54 -8.76 8.85 -5.39
CA ARG A 54 -8.92 10.29 -5.58
C ARG A 54 -10.27 10.50 -6.27
N ILE A 55 -11.32 10.75 -5.48
CA ILE A 55 -12.55 11.33 -5.99
C ILE A 55 -12.12 12.71 -6.53
N HIS A 56 -12.20 12.88 -7.85
CA HIS A 56 -11.74 14.03 -8.64
C HIS A 56 -11.80 15.36 -7.86
N GLU A 57 -10.64 16.02 -7.73
CA GLU A 57 -10.55 17.47 -7.53
C GLU A 57 -10.48 18.15 -8.90
#